data_AF-A0A7Z8PCA9-F1
#
_entry.id   AF-A0A7Z8PCA9-F1
#
_cell.length_a   1.000
_cell.length_b   1.000
_cell.length_c   1.000
_cell.angle_alpha   90.00
_cell.angle_beta   90.00
_cell.angle_gamma   90.00
#
_symmetry.space_group_name_H-M   'P 1'
#
loop_
_entity.id
_entity.type
_entity.pdbx_description
1 polymer ?
#
loop_
_entity_poly.entity_id
_entity_poly.type
_entity_poly.pdbx_seq_one_letter_code
_entity_poly.pdbx_strand_id
1 'polypeptide(L)'
;MEGANMARQRKKFDPSEQDDIKGDMTPMIDIIFLLLIFFLLTTKFIVPEKMISQLLPTNKGQASSSPPVVEPPQDLNILIYPEGFARGMGVQQMHNMWMDNQNASVAMLQVSNNPPIRIEGASISGSTRAEHLNPVLAEVYAYIAGLMEAAEVPGQPRSEQRPVVIHCFSAMHWKYALMAYDAVRQFERDKAGGRITSSQDLREAREVSFAPPRIRNYHTWELGNELWEILHMR
;
A
#
# COMPACT_ATOMS: atom_id res chain seq x y z
N MET A 1 -83.82 -64.47 -7.91
CA MET A 1 -83.15 -63.76 -6.80
C MET A 1 -81.75 -64.34 -6.71
N GLU A 2 -80.80 -64.03 -7.59
CA GLU A 2 -80.21 -62.73 -7.93
C GLU A 2 -79.76 -61.95 -6.70
N GLY A 3 -78.44 -61.74 -6.58
CA GLY A 3 -77.79 -61.06 -5.46
C GLY A 3 -76.28 -61.17 -5.56
N ALA A 4 -75.72 -60.39 -6.49
CA ALA A 4 -74.39 -60.53 -7.07
C ALA A 4 -73.19 -60.33 -6.12
N ASN A 5 -72.14 -61.07 -6.46
CA ASN A 5 -70.76 -61.06 -5.97
C ASN A 5 -70.15 -59.66 -5.77
N MET A 6 -69.46 -59.51 -4.64
CA MET A 6 -68.73 -58.33 -4.21
C MET A 6 -67.40 -58.21 -4.98
N ALA A 7 -67.34 -57.31 -5.97
CA ALA A 7 -66.11 -57.01 -6.72
C ALA A 7 -65.38 -55.80 -6.12
N ARG A 8 -64.22 -56.07 -5.53
CA ARG A 8 -63.32 -55.11 -4.88
C ARG A 8 -62.66 -54.20 -5.94
N GLN A 9 -63.11 -52.96 -6.09
CA GLN A 9 -62.45 -51.98 -6.96
C GLN A 9 -61.23 -51.35 -6.26
N ARG A 10 -60.04 -51.61 -6.79
CA ARG A 10 -58.78 -50.97 -6.39
C ARG A 10 -58.78 -49.51 -6.85
N LYS A 11 -58.67 -48.58 -5.90
CA LYS A 11 -58.42 -47.15 -6.19
C LYS A 11 -57.02 -47.03 -6.81
N LYS A 12 -56.93 -46.66 -8.09
CA LYS A 12 -55.66 -46.43 -8.80
C LYS A 12 -55.01 -45.16 -8.25
N PHE A 13 -53.72 -45.24 -7.93
CA PHE A 13 -52.86 -44.12 -7.56
C PHE A 13 -52.59 -43.29 -8.84
N ASP A 14 -53.00 -42.02 -8.83
CA ASP A 14 -52.79 -41.08 -9.92
C ASP A 14 -51.45 -40.35 -9.67
N PRO A 15 -50.43 -40.47 -10.54
CA PRO A 15 -49.12 -39.85 -10.31
C PRO A 15 -49.07 -38.34 -10.59
N SER A 16 -50.21 -37.73 -10.96
CA SER A 16 -50.26 -36.35 -11.46
C SER A 16 -50.30 -35.24 -10.39
N GLU A 17 -50.16 -35.56 -9.10
CA GLU A 17 -49.92 -34.57 -8.02
C GLU A 17 -48.41 -34.34 -7.74
N GLN A 18 -47.57 -34.39 -8.78
CA GLN A 18 -46.14 -34.05 -8.69
C GLN A 18 -45.82 -32.74 -9.41
N ASP A 19 -46.75 -31.79 -9.45
CA ASP A 19 -46.46 -30.44 -9.93
C ASP A 19 -46.32 -29.44 -8.77
N ASP A 20 -45.13 -28.85 -8.73
CA ASP A 20 -44.77 -27.56 -8.12
C ASP A 20 -44.71 -27.45 -6.58
N ILE A 21 -43.77 -28.17 -5.95
CA ILE A 21 -43.02 -27.57 -4.82
C ILE A 21 -41.91 -26.69 -5.40
N LYS A 22 -42.27 -25.56 -6.01
CA LYS A 22 -41.35 -24.43 -6.12
C LYS A 22 -41.20 -23.85 -4.72
N GLY A 23 -40.34 -24.49 -3.91
CA GLY A 23 -40.02 -24.01 -2.58
C GLY A 23 -39.61 -22.54 -2.68
N ASP A 24 -40.24 -21.69 -1.87
CA ASP A 24 -39.87 -20.28 -1.80
C ASP A 24 -38.41 -20.22 -1.32
N MET A 25 -37.50 -19.88 -2.24
CA MET A 25 -36.05 -19.82 -1.97
C MET A 25 -35.69 -18.52 -1.25
N THR A 26 -36.62 -17.56 -1.17
CA THR A 26 -36.46 -16.26 -0.50
C THR A 26 -35.95 -16.41 0.95
N PRO A 27 -36.53 -17.28 1.81
CA PRO A 27 -36.00 -17.51 3.15
C PRO A 27 -34.58 -18.11 3.18
N MET A 28 -34.21 -18.97 2.21
CA MET A 28 -32.83 -19.48 2.16
C MET A 28 -31.84 -18.39 1.75
N ILE A 29 -32.22 -17.53 0.81
CA ILE A 29 -31.40 -16.40 0.37
C ILE A 29 -31.17 -15.43 1.53
N ASP A 30 -32.20 -15.12 2.32
CA ASP A 30 -32.08 -14.20 3.46
C ASP A 30 -31.11 -14.73 4.53
N ILE A 31 -31.20 -16.03 4.88
CA ILE A 31 -30.27 -16.65 5.84
C ILE A 31 -28.83 -16.60 5.32
N ILE A 32 -28.58 -16.90 4.05
CA ILE A 32 -27.23 -16.84 3.47
C ILE A 32 -26.72 -15.39 3.46
N PHE A 33 -27.59 -14.42 3.13
CA PHE A 33 -27.22 -13.01 3.08
C PHE A 33 -26.83 -12.47 4.47
N LEU A 34 -27.59 -12.84 5.50
CA LEU A 34 -27.27 -12.52 6.89
C LEU A 34 -25.95 -13.16 7.33
N LEU A 35 -25.65 -14.39 6.91
CA LEU A 35 -24.36 -15.03 7.19
C LEU A 35 -23.20 -14.33 6.49
N LEU A 36 -23.35 -13.90 5.25
CA LEU A 36 -22.31 -13.16 4.53
C LEU A 36 -22.03 -11.79 5.16
N ILE A 37 -23.07 -11.06 5.56
CA ILE A 37 -22.92 -9.79 6.28
C ILE A 37 -22.24 -10.01 7.64
N PHE A 38 -22.66 -11.04 8.37
CA PHE A 38 -22.03 -11.40 9.64
C PHE A 38 -20.54 -11.67 9.45
N PHE A 39 -20.15 -12.52 8.49
CA PHE A 39 -18.74 -12.78 8.21
C PHE A 39 -18.00 -11.52 7.80
N LEU A 40 -18.56 -10.67 6.93
CA LEU A 40 -17.91 -9.43 6.48
C LEU A 40 -17.68 -8.46 7.65
N LEU A 41 -18.60 -8.38 8.61
CA LEU A 41 -18.47 -7.54 9.80
C LEU A 41 -17.54 -8.14 10.87
N THR A 42 -17.51 -9.47 11.02
CA THR A 42 -16.69 -10.13 12.05
C THR A 42 -15.31 -10.54 11.55
N THR A 43 -15.06 -10.60 10.24
CA THR A 43 -13.73 -10.88 9.69
C THR A 43 -12.81 -9.72 10.03
N LYS A 44 -11.93 -9.94 11.01
CA LYS A 44 -10.77 -9.09 11.21
C LYS A 44 -9.64 -9.62 10.35
N PHE A 45 -9.20 -8.82 9.39
CA PHE A 45 -7.94 -9.08 8.69
C PHE A 45 -6.81 -9.02 9.73
N ILE A 46 -6.33 -10.19 10.15
CA ILE A 46 -5.08 -10.30 10.89
C ILE A 46 -3.99 -10.01 9.86
N VAL A 47 -3.29 -8.89 10.03
CA VAL A 47 -2.12 -8.59 9.20
C VAL A 47 -1.09 -9.69 9.46
N PRO A 48 -0.68 -10.47 8.44
CA PRO A 48 0.17 -11.65 8.62
C PRO A 48 1.55 -11.33 9.22
N GLU A 49 1.99 -10.07 9.17
CA GLU A 49 3.25 -9.61 9.74
C GLU A 49 3.40 -9.93 11.24
N LYS A 50 2.31 -9.93 12.02
CA LYS A 50 2.38 -10.28 13.45
C LYS A 50 2.66 -11.76 13.73
N MET A 51 2.28 -12.66 12.82
CA MET A 51 2.58 -14.10 12.97
C MET A 51 4.03 -14.41 12.60
N ILE A 52 4.61 -13.69 11.63
CA ILE A 52 6.01 -13.91 11.22
C ILE A 52 6.98 -13.58 12.36
N SER A 53 6.73 -12.51 13.12
CA SER A 53 7.56 -12.14 14.27
C SER A 53 7.55 -13.18 15.40
N GLN A 54 6.50 -14.00 15.49
CA GLN A 54 6.38 -15.07 16.50
C GLN A 54 7.01 -16.39 16.06
N LEU A 55 7.23 -16.58 14.75
CA LEU A 55 7.90 -17.75 14.18
C LEU A 55 9.42 -17.59 14.11
N LEU A 56 9.95 -16.40 14.37
CA LEU A 56 11.38 -16.16 14.48
C LEU A 56 11.86 -16.69 15.85
N PRO A 57 12.81 -17.65 15.89
CA PRO A 57 13.36 -18.14 17.14
C PRO A 57 13.97 -16.98 17.93
N THR A 58 13.45 -16.70 19.13
CA THR A 58 14.10 -15.77 20.04
C THR A 58 15.43 -16.39 20.47
N ASN A 59 16.53 -15.80 20.03
CA ASN A 59 17.88 -16.31 20.19
C ASN A 59 18.25 -16.47 21.68
N LYS A 60 17.99 -17.67 22.21
CA LYS A 60 18.57 -18.18 23.45
C LYS A 60 19.16 -19.57 23.15
N GLY A 61 20.38 -19.54 22.64
CA GLY A 61 21.31 -20.67 22.65
C GLY A 61 21.46 -21.37 21.30
N GLN A 62 22.53 -21.03 20.58
CA GLN A 62 23.65 -21.93 20.25
C GLN A 62 24.62 -21.19 19.32
N ALA A 63 25.89 -21.18 19.71
CA ALA A 63 26.97 -20.62 18.90
C ALA A 63 27.38 -21.62 17.81
N SER A 64 27.24 -21.22 16.54
CA SER A 64 28.17 -21.61 15.46
C SER A 64 27.78 -20.90 14.15
N SER A 65 28.77 -20.22 13.56
CA SER A 65 28.76 -19.60 12.22
C SER A 65 27.52 -18.79 11.85
N SER A 66 27.52 -17.51 12.19
CA SER A 66 26.67 -16.56 11.46
C SER A 66 27.00 -16.68 9.97
N PRO A 67 26.04 -16.96 9.06
CA PRO A 67 26.21 -16.57 7.67
C PRO A 67 26.55 -15.07 7.65
N PRO A 68 27.32 -14.56 6.66
CA PRO A 68 27.52 -13.13 6.55
C PRO A 68 26.13 -12.50 6.64
N VAL A 69 25.95 -11.63 7.63
CA VAL A 69 24.80 -10.72 7.66
C VAL A 69 24.95 -9.95 6.36
N VAL A 70 24.27 -10.40 5.32
CA VAL A 70 24.07 -9.62 4.11
C VAL A 70 23.27 -8.45 4.63
N GLU A 71 23.96 -7.34 4.93
CA GLU A 71 23.30 -6.10 5.26
C GLU A 71 22.27 -5.88 4.16
N PRO A 72 20.97 -5.79 4.49
CA PRO A 72 19.96 -5.56 3.48
C PRO A 72 20.39 -4.31 2.70
N PRO A 73 20.32 -4.34 1.36
CA PRO A 73 20.73 -3.20 0.56
C PRO A 73 20.02 -1.96 1.10
N GLN A 74 20.78 -0.93 1.44
CA GLN A 74 20.19 0.29 1.99
C GLN A 74 19.20 0.88 0.99
N ASP A 75 17.93 0.91 1.38
CA ASP A 75 16.84 1.47 0.59
C ASP A 75 17.14 2.93 0.23
N LEU A 76 16.75 3.33 -0.97
CA LEU A 76 16.76 4.73 -1.37
C LEU A 76 15.48 5.39 -0.85
N ASN A 77 15.60 6.03 0.30
CA ASN A 77 14.50 6.68 0.99
C ASN A 77 14.19 8.06 0.39
N ILE A 78 12.95 8.25 -0.08
CA ILE A 78 12.42 9.56 -0.47
C ILE A 78 11.50 10.03 0.66
N LEU A 79 11.87 11.13 1.30
CA LEU A 79 11.18 11.69 2.46
C LEU A 79 10.36 12.91 2.02
N ILE A 80 9.08 12.93 2.36
CA ILE A 80 8.15 14.02 2.06
C ILE A 80 7.49 14.45 3.37
N TYR A 81 7.79 15.68 3.81
CA TYR A 81 7.32 16.24 5.07
C TYR A 81 6.97 17.73 4.90
N PRO A 82 6.14 18.32 5.78
CA PRO A 82 5.78 19.73 5.71
C PRO A 82 6.97 20.67 5.92
N GLU A 83 6.87 21.88 5.38
CA GLU A 83 7.86 22.95 5.61
C GLU A 83 7.96 23.32 7.10
N GLY A 84 9.16 23.69 7.55
CA GLY A 84 9.43 24.08 8.95
C GLY A 84 9.87 22.93 9.85
N PHE A 85 9.87 21.69 9.35
CA PHE A 85 10.36 20.53 10.09
C PHE A 85 11.80 20.19 9.72
N ALA A 86 12.63 19.84 10.72
CA ALA A 86 14.07 19.64 10.57
C ALA A 86 14.57 18.54 11.50
N ARG A 87 15.67 17.89 11.07
CA ARG A 87 16.37 16.89 11.88
C ARG A 87 16.92 17.54 13.15
N GLY A 88 16.65 16.93 14.31
CA GLY A 88 17.08 17.43 15.62
C GLY A 88 15.95 17.99 16.49
N MET A 89 14.75 18.22 15.95
CA MET A 89 13.60 18.54 16.80
C MET A 89 13.09 17.32 17.57
N GLY A 90 12.63 17.55 18.79
CA GLY A 90 12.00 16.50 19.60
C GLY A 90 10.59 16.18 19.11
N VAL A 91 10.14 14.94 19.33
CA VAL A 91 8.78 14.48 18.99
C VAL A 91 7.70 15.43 19.49
N GLN A 92 7.76 15.84 20.75
CA GLN A 92 6.77 16.74 21.36
C GLN A 92 6.76 18.12 20.71
N GLN A 93 7.95 18.64 20.36
CA GLN A 93 8.07 19.91 19.66
C GLN A 93 7.43 19.83 18.27
N MET A 94 7.73 18.77 17.52
CA MET A 94 7.12 18.55 16.19
C MET A 94 5.60 18.41 16.29
N HIS A 95 5.11 17.67 17.28
CA HIS A 95 3.67 17.52 17.52
C HIS A 95 3.00 18.88 17.77
N ASN A 96 3.54 19.69 18.69
CA ASN A 96 2.98 20.99 19.01
C ASN A 96 3.01 21.93 17.80
N MET A 97 4.14 22.01 17.09
CA MET A 97 4.26 22.82 15.87
C MET A 97 3.24 22.43 14.80
N TRP A 98 3.02 21.12 14.60
CA TRP A 98 2.00 20.64 13.68
C TRP A 98 0.58 21.02 14.14
N MET A 99 0.28 20.87 15.42
CA MET A 99 -1.03 21.23 15.97
C MET A 99 -1.30 22.74 15.92
N ASP A 100 -0.26 23.56 16.11
CA ASP A 100 -0.35 25.02 16.03
C ASP A 100 -0.58 25.50 14.60
N ASN A 101 0.04 24.83 13.60
CA ASN A 101 -0.07 25.20 12.20
C ASN A 101 -0.05 23.97 11.27
N GLN A 102 -1.24 23.45 10.95
CA GLN A 102 -1.45 22.29 10.08
C GLN A 102 -1.30 22.64 8.59
N ASN A 103 -0.22 23.33 8.23
CA ASN A 103 0.02 23.72 6.84
C ASN A 103 0.62 22.54 6.03
N ALA A 104 -0.25 21.87 5.28
CA ALA A 104 0.12 20.82 4.32
C ALA A 104 0.27 21.32 2.87
N SER A 105 0.31 22.64 2.65
CA SER A 105 0.35 23.22 1.29
C SER A 105 1.77 23.25 0.70
N VAL A 106 2.81 23.19 1.53
CA VAL A 106 4.21 23.19 1.10
C VAL A 106 4.88 21.95 1.67
N ALA A 107 5.51 21.18 0.78
CA ALA A 107 6.26 19.98 1.13
C ALA A 107 7.75 20.22 0.93
N MET A 108 8.56 19.65 1.81
CA MET A 108 9.98 19.43 1.62
C MET A 108 10.16 17.99 1.13
N LEU A 109 10.80 17.83 -0.02
CA LEU A 109 11.16 16.54 -0.59
C LEU A 109 12.65 16.33 -0.45
N GLN A 110 13.05 15.23 0.18
CA GLN A 110 14.44 14.88 0.40
C GLN A 110 14.71 13.47 -0.11
N VAL A 111 15.82 13.26 -0.82
CA VAL A 111 16.28 11.91 -1.17
C VAL A 111 17.51 11.56 -0.32
N SER A 112 17.38 10.52 0.50
CA SER A 112 18.39 10.06 1.47
C SER A 112 18.89 11.22 2.37
N ASN A 113 20.17 11.58 2.28
CA ASN A 113 20.80 12.65 3.09
C ASN A 113 21.12 13.91 2.28
N ASN A 114 20.55 14.06 1.08
CA ASN A 114 20.78 15.23 0.25
C ASN A 114 19.96 16.44 0.73
N PRO A 115 20.31 17.68 0.35
CA PRO A 115 19.52 18.85 0.69
C PRO A 115 18.08 18.74 0.15
N PRO A 116 17.05 19.05 0.94
CA PRO A 116 15.67 18.94 0.49
C PRO A 116 15.30 20.05 -0.50
N ILE A 117 14.41 19.74 -1.44
CA ILE A 117 13.78 20.70 -2.34
C ILE A 117 12.39 21.08 -1.82
N ARG A 118 12.04 22.35 -1.94
CA ARG A 118 10.74 22.90 -1.51
C ARG A 118 9.73 22.79 -2.65
N ILE A 119 8.54 22.28 -2.36
CA ILE A 119 7.49 22.00 -3.34
C ILE A 119 6.16 22.60 -2.88
N GLU A 120 5.68 23.58 -3.62
CA GLU A 120 4.36 24.16 -3.38
C GLU A 120 3.26 23.31 -4.01
N GLY A 121 2.26 22.96 -3.22
CA GLY A 121 1.18 22.10 -3.64
C GLY A 121 0.31 22.69 -4.75
N ALA A 122 0.29 24.02 -4.91
CA ALA A 122 -0.41 24.69 -6.00
C ALA A 122 0.29 24.47 -7.36
N SER A 123 1.61 24.26 -7.35
CA SER A 123 2.42 24.03 -8.55
C SER A 123 2.26 22.61 -9.12
N ILE A 124 1.79 21.67 -8.29
CA ILE A 124 1.46 20.30 -8.70
C ILE A 124 0.05 20.32 -9.32
N SER A 125 -0.03 20.73 -10.60
CA SER A 125 -1.28 20.63 -11.36
C SER A 125 -1.62 19.16 -11.67
N GLY A 126 -2.90 18.86 -11.90
CA GLY A 126 -3.40 17.48 -12.06
C GLY A 126 -2.86 16.68 -13.25
N SER A 127 -2.09 17.29 -14.16
CA SER A 127 -1.39 16.56 -15.22
C SER A 127 0.04 16.24 -14.78
N THR A 128 0.27 15.01 -14.32
CA THR A 128 1.61 14.46 -14.04
C THR A 128 2.30 13.87 -15.28
N ARG A 129 1.73 14.06 -16.48
CA ARG A 129 2.32 13.58 -17.74
C ARG A 129 3.50 14.45 -18.16
N ALA A 130 4.60 13.79 -18.51
CA ALA A 130 5.88 14.40 -18.85
C ALA A 130 5.82 15.48 -19.96
N GLU A 131 4.91 15.31 -20.92
CA GLU A 131 4.79 16.15 -22.12
C GLU A 131 4.34 17.60 -21.83
N HIS A 132 3.76 17.86 -20.65
CA HIS A 132 3.33 19.18 -20.20
C HIS A 132 3.69 19.41 -18.73
N LEU A 133 4.89 18.98 -18.31
CA LEU A 133 5.37 19.24 -16.96
C LEU A 133 5.48 20.76 -16.73
N ASN A 134 4.83 21.24 -15.68
CA ASN A 134 5.10 22.55 -15.12
C ASN A 134 6.63 22.64 -14.86
N PRO A 135 7.33 23.75 -15.18
CA PRO A 135 8.77 23.90 -14.93
C PRO A 135 9.19 23.50 -13.51
N VAL A 136 8.35 23.74 -12.51
CA VAL A 136 8.57 23.31 -11.12
C VAL A 136 8.65 21.78 -10.99
N LEU A 137 7.78 21.05 -11.68
CA LEU A 137 7.82 19.58 -11.67
C LEU A 137 9.05 19.06 -12.41
N ALA A 138 9.48 19.71 -13.50
CA ALA A 138 10.70 19.31 -14.20
C ALA A 138 11.94 19.39 -13.30
N GLU A 139 12.02 20.41 -12.44
CA GLU A 139 13.10 20.55 -11.45
C GLU A 139 13.09 19.40 -10.43
N VAL A 140 11.91 19.05 -9.90
CA VAL A 140 11.76 17.92 -8.97
C VAL A 140 12.18 16.60 -9.62
N TYR A 141 11.80 16.38 -10.88
CA TYR A 141 12.14 15.16 -11.61
C TYR A 141 13.65 15.10 -11.87
N ALA A 142 14.27 16.21 -12.28
CA ALA A 142 15.72 16.30 -12.47
C ALA A 142 16.48 16.07 -11.15
N TYR A 143 15.99 16.62 -10.04
CA TYR A 143 16.56 16.42 -8.71
C TYR A 143 16.54 14.94 -8.30
N ILE A 144 15.39 14.28 -8.42
CA ILE A 144 15.26 12.85 -8.08
C ILE A 144 16.14 12.01 -9.02
N ALA A 145 16.09 12.26 -10.34
CA ALA A 145 16.86 11.52 -11.33
C ALA A 145 18.37 11.61 -11.08
N GLY A 146 18.90 12.81 -10.82
CA GLY A 146 20.33 12.99 -10.55
C GLY A 146 20.81 12.26 -9.30
N LEU A 147 19.99 12.26 -8.24
CA LEU A 147 20.32 11.54 -7.01
C LEU A 147 20.16 10.02 -7.14
N MET A 148 19.16 9.57 -7.92
CA MET A 148 19.02 8.17 -8.25
C MET A 148 20.20 7.66 -9.08
N GLU A 149 20.63 8.42 -10.09
CA GLU A 149 21.80 8.09 -10.93
C GLU A 149 23.09 8.03 -10.10
N ALA A 150 23.30 8.96 -9.17
CA ALA A 150 24.43 8.92 -8.25
C ALA A 150 24.40 7.72 -7.28
N ALA A 151 23.21 7.17 -7.00
CA ALA A 151 23.01 6.02 -6.13
C ALA A 151 22.98 4.68 -6.89
N GLU A 152 23.08 4.67 -8.22
CA GLU A 152 23.11 3.44 -9.02
C GLU A 152 24.41 2.67 -8.78
N VAL A 153 24.28 1.34 -8.73
CA VAL A 153 25.44 0.44 -8.72
C VAL A 153 25.76 0.05 -10.17
N PRO A 154 26.93 0.43 -10.70
CA PRO A 154 27.29 0.11 -12.08
C PRO A 154 27.30 -1.40 -12.33
N GLY A 155 26.70 -1.84 -13.42
CA GLY A 155 26.69 -3.25 -13.84
C GLY A 155 25.63 -4.14 -13.16
N GLN A 156 24.85 -3.62 -12.21
CA GLN A 156 23.72 -4.37 -11.64
C GLN A 156 22.43 -4.20 -12.46
N PRO A 157 21.63 -5.28 -12.63
CA PRO A 157 20.32 -5.20 -13.28
C PRO A 157 19.36 -4.31 -12.46
N ARG A 158 18.32 -3.76 -13.10
CA ARG A 158 17.37 -2.82 -12.44
C ARG A 158 16.69 -3.43 -11.22
N SER A 159 16.33 -4.71 -11.27
CA SER A 159 15.74 -5.46 -10.17
C SER A 159 16.63 -5.60 -8.94
N GLU A 160 17.96 -5.49 -9.11
CA GLU A 160 18.94 -5.57 -8.02
C GLU A 160 19.44 -4.19 -7.56
N GLN A 161 19.05 -3.12 -8.26
CA GLN A 161 19.29 -1.76 -7.78
C GLN A 161 18.55 -1.55 -6.47
N ARG A 162 19.11 -0.70 -5.59
CA ARG A 162 18.55 -0.40 -4.26
C ARG A 162 17.06 -0.07 -4.35
N PRO A 163 16.15 -0.74 -3.64
CA PRO A 163 14.72 -0.44 -3.75
C PRO A 163 14.45 1.02 -3.33
N VAL A 164 13.44 1.65 -3.94
CA VAL A 164 13.03 3.01 -3.60
C VAL A 164 11.82 2.95 -2.68
N VAL A 165 11.91 3.60 -1.52
CA VAL A 165 10.81 3.68 -0.56
C VAL A 165 10.39 5.13 -0.39
N ILE A 166 9.13 5.42 -0.71
CA ILE A 166 8.56 6.76 -0.60
C ILE A 166 7.83 6.89 0.73
N HIS A 167 8.40 7.71 1.61
CA HIS A 167 7.84 8.07 2.91
C HIS A 167 7.15 9.42 2.80
N CYS A 168 5.82 9.41 2.85
CA CYS A 168 5.02 10.62 2.84
C CYS A 168 4.31 10.76 4.18
N PHE A 169 4.56 11.88 4.86
CA PHE A 169 3.90 12.18 6.12
C PHE A 169 2.37 12.10 5.94
N SER A 170 1.71 11.34 6.82
CA SER A 170 0.30 10.96 6.70
C SER A 170 -0.67 12.13 6.61
N ALA A 171 -0.32 13.29 7.16
CA ALA A 171 -1.17 14.48 7.07
C ALA A 171 -0.91 15.32 5.80
N MET A 172 0.02 14.92 4.94
CA MET A 172 0.25 15.52 3.63
C MET A 172 -0.73 14.98 2.59
N HIS A 173 -1.02 15.78 1.57
CA HIS A 173 -1.86 15.34 0.47
C HIS A 173 -1.14 14.28 -0.39
N TRP A 174 -1.82 13.21 -0.77
CA TRP A 174 -1.25 12.10 -1.56
C TRP A 174 -0.62 12.51 -2.91
N LYS A 175 -0.88 13.73 -3.38
CA LYS A 175 -0.32 14.26 -4.63
C LYS A 175 1.21 14.36 -4.60
N TYR A 176 1.80 14.61 -3.43
CA TYR A 176 3.26 14.69 -3.30
C TYR A 176 3.89 13.30 -3.45
N ALA A 177 3.29 12.28 -2.84
CA ALA A 177 3.72 10.89 -2.97
C ALA A 177 3.61 10.41 -4.42
N LEU A 178 2.50 10.72 -5.09
CA LEU A 178 2.30 10.37 -6.50
C LEU A 178 3.30 11.08 -7.43
N MET A 179 3.56 12.36 -7.20
CA MET A 179 4.57 13.10 -7.97
C MET A 179 5.97 12.47 -7.81
N ALA A 180 6.37 12.13 -6.58
CA ALA A 180 7.64 11.46 -6.35
C ALA A 180 7.69 10.08 -7.04
N TYR A 181 6.60 9.32 -6.96
CA TYR A 181 6.47 8.03 -7.64
C TYR A 181 6.57 8.18 -9.17
N ASP A 182 5.87 9.15 -9.75
CA ASP A 182 5.89 9.42 -11.18
C ASP A 182 7.29 9.86 -11.66
N ALA A 183 8.03 10.63 -10.85
CA ALA A 183 9.40 11.01 -11.12
C ALA A 183 10.35 9.80 -11.12
N VAL A 184 10.27 8.95 -10.09
CA VAL A 184 11.05 7.70 -10.02
C VAL A 184 10.72 6.80 -11.21
N ARG A 185 9.43 6.61 -11.53
CA ARG A 185 9.01 5.77 -12.65
C ARG A 185 9.40 6.37 -13.99
N GLN A 186 9.47 7.69 -14.13
CA GLN A 186 10.00 8.31 -15.35
C GLN A 186 11.49 7.98 -15.52
N PHE A 187 12.29 8.16 -14.47
CA PHE A 187 13.70 7.79 -14.50
C PHE A 187 13.92 6.31 -14.87
N GLU A 188 13.14 5.39 -14.28
CA GLU A 188 13.22 3.97 -14.62
C GLU A 188 12.86 3.69 -16.09
N ARG A 189 11.85 4.38 -16.65
CA ARG A 189 11.49 4.24 -18.07
C ARG A 189 12.61 4.73 -18.99
N ASP A 190 13.22 5.86 -18.64
CA ASP A 190 14.29 6.46 -19.44
C ASP A 190 15.54 5.57 -19.44
N LYS A 191 15.85 4.90 -18.32
CA LYS A 191 16.95 3.93 -18.23
C LYS A 191 16.64 2.57 -18.87
N ALA A 192 15.41 2.08 -18.75
CA ALA A 192 15.00 0.79 -19.30
C ALA A 192 14.64 0.85 -20.80
N GLY A 193 14.55 2.04 -21.39
CA GLY A 193 14.29 2.23 -22.82
C GLY A 193 12.84 1.98 -23.24
N GLY A 194 11.87 2.02 -22.31
CA GLY A 194 10.48 1.73 -22.65
C GLY A 194 9.50 1.78 -21.48
N ARG A 195 8.21 1.63 -21.83
CA ARG A 195 7.13 1.46 -20.83
C ARG A 195 7.12 0.03 -20.33
N ILE A 196 6.81 -0.13 -19.06
CA ILE A 196 6.44 -1.42 -18.47
C ILE A 196 5.09 -1.84 -19.09
N THR A 197 5.06 -2.94 -19.81
CA THR A 197 3.86 -3.44 -20.51
C THR A 197 3.44 -4.83 -20.04
N SER A 198 4.37 -5.61 -19.51
CA SER A 198 4.15 -6.99 -19.10
C SER A 198 4.45 -7.20 -17.60
N SER A 199 3.94 -8.31 -17.05
CA SER A 199 4.28 -8.74 -15.69
C SER A 199 5.75 -9.15 -15.56
N GLN A 200 6.40 -9.54 -16.66
CA GLN A 200 7.82 -9.87 -16.68
C GLN A 200 8.65 -8.60 -16.55
N ASP A 201 8.29 -7.53 -17.28
CA ASP A 201 8.93 -6.21 -17.19
C ASP A 201 8.88 -5.67 -15.75
N LEU A 202 7.78 -5.93 -15.02
CA LEU A 202 7.63 -5.55 -13.61
C LEU A 202 8.59 -6.27 -12.67
N ARG A 203 8.93 -7.53 -12.97
CA ARG A 203 9.88 -8.33 -12.16
C ARG A 203 11.32 -7.91 -12.40
N GLU A 204 11.62 -7.43 -13.60
CA GLU A 204 12.94 -6.95 -14.00
C GLU A 204 13.15 -5.48 -13.61
N ALA A 205 12.06 -4.73 -13.38
CA ALA A 205 12.12 -3.35 -12.93
C ALA A 205 12.58 -3.23 -11.47
N ARG A 206 13.18 -2.08 -11.16
CA ARG A 206 13.50 -1.69 -9.79
C ARG A 206 12.23 -1.62 -8.94
N GLU A 207 12.31 -2.14 -7.72
CA GLU A 207 11.23 -2.04 -6.75
C GLU A 207 11.04 -0.57 -6.32
N VAL A 208 9.78 -0.13 -6.34
CA VAL A 208 9.36 1.18 -5.85
C VAL A 208 8.10 0.98 -5.02
N SER A 209 8.19 1.26 -3.74
CA SER A 209 7.11 1.06 -2.77
C SER A 209 6.79 2.34 -2.02
N PHE A 210 5.58 2.39 -1.46
CA PHE A 210 5.19 3.43 -0.51
C PHE A 210 5.33 2.85 0.89
N ALA A 211 5.92 3.63 1.79
CA ALA A 211 5.91 3.28 3.19
C ALA A 211 4.45 3.21 3.68
N PRO A 212 4.10 2.20 4.49
CA PRO A 212 2.75 2.04 4.97
C PRO A 212 2.31 3.29 5.74
N PRO A 213 1.16 3.90 5.39
CA PRO A 213 0.64 5.03 6.14
C PRO A 213 0.28 4.53 7.54
N ARG A 214 0.74 5.24 8.58
CA ARG A 214 0.56 4.81 9.97
C ARG A 214 -0.89 4.96 10.47
N ILE A 215 -1.78 5.52 9.66
CA ILE A 215 -3.12 5.97 10.06
C ILE A 215 -4.08 4.82 10.47
N ARG A 216 -3.78 3.54 10.19
CA ARG A 216 -4.57 2.44 10.76
C ARG A 216 -4.20 2.26 12.24
N ASN A 217 -4.95 2.97 13.11
CA ASN A 217 -4.95 2.93 14.58
C ASN A 217 -4.15 4.04 15.29
N TYR A 218 -3.75 5.11 14.60
CA TYR A 218 -2.98 6.19 15.23
C TYR A 218 -3.86 7.24 15.94
N HIS A 219 -3.45 7.66 17.13
CA HIS A 219 -4.04 8.80 17.85
C HIS A 219 -3.38 10.12 17.39
N THR A 220 -4.07 11.27 17.55
CA THR A 220 -3.58 12.59 17.10
C THR A 220 -2.20 12.98 17.66
N TRP A 221 -1.79 12.42 18.81
CA TRP A 221 -0.47 12.64 19.43
C TRP A 221 0.68 11.90 18.73
N GLU A 222 0.40 10.98 17.81
CA GLU A 222 1.42 10.13 17.20
C GLU A 222 1.97 10.67 15.87
N LEU A 223 1.39 11.75 15.34
CA LEU A 223 1.90 12.46 14.15
C LEU A 223 3.31 13.03 14.37
N GLY A 224 3.63 13.44 15.60
CA GLY A 224 4.99 13.89 15.94
C GLY A 224 6.01 12.75 15.88
N ASN A 225 5.61 11.51 16.21
CA ASN A 225 6.47 10.34 16.08
C ASN A 225 6.75 10.03 14.61
N GLU A 226 5.72 10.09 13.77
CA GLU A 226 5.86 9.85 12.34
C GLU A 226 6.82 10.86 11.68
N LEU A 227 6.64 12.15 11.95
CA LEU A 227 7.55 13.19 11.44
C LEU A 227 8.99 12.96 11.90
N TRP A 228 9.16 12.59 13.17
CA TRP A 228 10.48 12.29 13.71
C TRP A 228 11.10 11.10 13.00
N GLU A 229 10.38 9.99 12.82
CA GLU A 229 10.88 8.81 12.12
C GLU A 229 11.26 9.11 10.67
N ILE A 230 10.38 9.78 9.91
CA ILE A 230 10.64 10.17 8.51
C ILE A 230 11.94 10.98 8.44
N LEU A 231 12.12 11.95 9.33
CA LEU A 231 13.32 12.79 9.35
C LEU A 231 14.60 12.06 9.80
N HIS A 232 14.49 10.92 10.49
CA HIS A 232 15.65 10.14 10.96
C HIS A 232 15.98 8.94 10.07
N MET A 233 15.22 8.70 9.00
CA MET A 233 15.55 7.70 7.99
C MET A 233 16.82 8.09 7.21
N ARG A 234 17.65 7.08 6.90
CA ARG A 234 18.93 7.24 6.20
C ARG A 234 18.87 6.69 4.80
#